data_AF-A0A5P8WEM9-F1
#
_entry.id   AF-A0A5P8WEM9-F1
#
_cell.length_a   1.000
_cell.length_b   1.000
_cell.length_c   1.000
_cell.angle_alpha   90.00
_cell.angle_beta   90.00
_cell.angle_gamma   90.00
#
_symmetry.space_group_name_H-M   'P 1'
#
loop_
_entity.id
_entity.type
_entity.pdbx_description
1 polymer ?
#
loop_
_entity_poly.entity_id
_entity_poly.type
_entity_poly.pdbx_seq_one_letter_code
_entity_poly.pdbx_strand_id
1 'polypeptide(L)'
;MKIEIQGQDAVRATEELLAIEGIEGNYQTVDEVERGEPLTTIAAIFGIASATVTIAKAIYEWYQKYQTSRQNLTGAKIEKVLIVTADGRRLLLKDTTTLEQIQAILEKSE
;
A
#
# COMPACT_ATOMS: atom_id res chain seq x y z
N MET A 1 -3.09 -10.22 5.88
CA MET A 1 -3.61 -8.96 5.30
C MET A 1 -3.12 -8.83 3.85
N LYS A 2 -3.78 -8.05 2.99
CA LYS A 2 -3.32 -7.75 1.62
C LYS A 2 -3.33 -6.24 1.37
N ILE A 3 -2.43 -5.78 0.51
CA ILE A 3 -2.40 -4.42 0.01
C ILE A 3 -2.32 -4.47 -1.52
N GLU A 4 -3.35 -3.96 -2.18
CA GLU A 4 -3.39 -3.82 -3.64
C GLU A 4 -2.84 -2.44 -4.00
N ILE A 5 -1.85 -2.40 -4.89
CA ILE A 5 -1.24 -1.16 -5.38
C ILE A 5 -1.39 -1.15 -6.89
N GLN A 6 -1.97 -0.10 -7.44
CA GLN A 6 -2.13 0.07 -8.88
C GLN A 6 -1.41 1.33 -9.33
N GLY A 7 -0.80 1.31 -10.51
CA GLY A 7 -0.09 2.43 -11.11
C GLY A 7 1.18 1.97 -11.84
N GLN A 8 1.76 2.85 -12.66
CA GLN A 8 2.99 2.53 -13.40
C GLN A 8 4.15 2.13 -12.49
N ASP A 9 4.18 2.65 -11.26
CA ASP A 9 5.22 2.34 -10.27
C ASP A 9 4.76 1.33 -9.21
N ALA A 10 3.69 0.56 -9.47
CA ALA A 10 3.13 -0.37 -8.48
C ALA A 10 4.18 -1.36 -7.95
N VAL A 11 5.03 -1.91 -8.83
CA VAL A 11 6.14 -2.82 -8.45
C VAL A 11 7.10 -2.13 -7.49
N ARG A 12 7.67 -0.99 -7.90
CA ARG A 12 8.61 -0.24 -7.07
C ARG A 12 7.99 0.19 -5.73
N ALA A 13 6.76 0.69 -5.76
CA ALA A 13 6.06 1.10 -4.56
C ALA A 13 5.81 -0.07 -3.60
N THR A 14 5.54 -1.26 -4.14
CA THR A 14 5.39 -2.49 -3.36
C THR A 14 6.69 -2.94 -2.73
N GLU A 15 7.80 -2.88 -3.46
CA GLU A 15 9.12 -3.22 -2.94
C GLU A 15 9.54 -2.27 -1.82
N GLU A 16 9.31 -0.96 -1.99
CA GLU A 16 9.58 0.03 -0.94
C GLU A 16 8.68 -0.17 0.29
N LEU A 17 7.42 -0.55 0.09
CA LEU A 17 6.49 -0.88 1.18
C LEU A 17 6.96 -2.11 1.97
N LEU A 18 7.37 -3.18 1.28
CA LEU A 18 7.85 -4.41 1.92
C LEU A 18 9.25 -4.26 2.54
N ALA A 19 9.99 -3.23 2.17
CA ALA A 19 11.26 -2.87 2.80
C ALA A 19 11.10 -2.12 4.13
N ILE A 20 9.87 -1.75 4.52
CA ILE A 20 9.60 -1.16 5.83
C ILE A 20 9.93 -2.17 6.93
N GLU A 21 10.83 -1.79 7.84
CA GLU A 21 11.23 -2.62 8.96
C GLU A 21 10.01 -3.02 9.81
N GLY A 22 9.86 -4.32 10.04
CA GLY A 22 8.74 -4.90 10.78
C GLY A 22 7.54 -5.28 9.92
N ILE A 23 7.57 -5.10 8.59
CA ILE A 23 6.60 -5.73 7.67
C ILE A 23 7.21 -7.00 7.11
N GLU A 24 6.49 -8.11 7.25
CA GLU A 24 6.84 -9.38 6.62
C GLU A 24 5.78 -9.75 5.57
N GLY A 25 6.22 -9.95 4.33
CA GLY A 25 5.31 -10.20 3.23
C GLY A 25 5.99 -10.64 1.94
N ASN A 26 5.17 -11.00 0.97
CA ASN A 26 5.59 -11.16 -0.42
C ASN A 26 4.62 -10.42 -1.34
N TYR A 27 4.93 -10.33 -2.62
CA TYR A 27 4.02 -9.75 -3.58
C TYR A 27 3.96 -10.58 -4.85
N GLN A 28 2.90 -10.35 -5.61
CA GLN A 28 2.75 -10.82 -6.97
C GLN A 28 2.34 -9.65 -7.86
N THR A 29 2.84 -9.64 -9.09
CA THR A 29 2.37 -8.72 -10.12
C THR A 29 1.19 -9.37 -10.82
N VAL A 30 0.10 -8.61 -10.95
CA VAL A 30 -1.08 -8.99 -11.73
C VAL A 30 -1.05 -8.16 -13.00
N ASP A 31 -0.73 -8.83 -14.10
CA ASP A 31 -0.73 -8.23 -15.42
C ASP A 31 -2.15 -8.33 -15.99
N GLU A 32 -2.94 -7.27 -15.90
CA GLU A 32 -4.23 -7.17 -16.60
C GLU A 32 -3.96 -6.85 -18.08
N VAL A 33 -3.54 -7.88 -18.82
CA VAL A 33 -3.13 -7.83 -20.23
C VAL A 33 -4.26 -7.35 -21.17
N GLU A 34 -5.52 -7.30 -20.71
CA GLU A 34 -6.66 -7.09 -21.61
C GLU A 34 -7.06 -5.63 -21.87
N ARG A 35 -6.52 -4.60 -21.19
CA ARG A 35 -7.11 -3.26 -21.40
C ARG A 35 -6.27 -2.01 -21.16
N GLY A 36 -4.96 -2.03 -21.37
CA GLY A 36 -4.15 -0.81 -21.21
C GLY A 36 -4.29 -0.16 -19.81
N GLU A 37 -4.66 -0.98 -18.82
CA GLU A 37 -4.85 -0.58 -17.44
C GLU A 37 -3.49 -0.50 -16.73
N PRO A 38 -3.39 0.29 -15.64
CA PRO A 38 -2.14 0.46 -14.92
C PRO A 38 -1.67 -0.87 -14.32
N LEU A 39 -0.35 -1.08 -14.26
CA LEU A 39 0.26 -2.24 -13.57
C LEU A 39 -0.32 -2.35 -12.16
N THR A 40 -0.70 -3.56 -11.76
CA THR A 40 -1.22 -3.86 -10.42
C THR A 40 -0.31 -4.85 -9.72
N THR A 41 0.00 -4.59 -8.47
CA THR A 41 0.66 -5.53 -7.57
C THR A 41 -0.22 -5.80 -6.36
N ILE A 42 -0.15 -7.03 -5.87
CA ILE A 42 -0.83 -7.44 -4.65
C ILE A 42 0.24 -7.90 -3.67
N ALA A 43 0.47 -7.09 -2.63
CA ALA A 43 1.31 -7.45 -1.49
C ALA A 43 0.49 -8.26 -0.49
N ALA A 44 0.95 -9.46 -0.14
CA ALA A 44 0.43 -10.22 0.98
C ALA A 44 1.33 -9.98 2.20
N ILE A 45 0.74 -9.42 3.26
CA ILE A 45 1.42 -9.16 4.54
C ILE A 45 1.02 -10.26 5.53
N PHE A 46 2.02 -11.02 5.97
CA PHE A 46 1.88 -12.19 6.85
C PHE A 46 2.29 -11.89 8.29
N GLY A 47 3.09 -10.84 8.52
CA GLY A 47 3.54 -10.46 9.86
C GLY A 47 3.76 -8.97 10.00
N ILE A 48 3.45 -8.47 11.20
CA ILE A 48 3.86 -7.16 11.69
C ILE A 48 4.64 -7.41 12.98
N ALA A 49 5.96 -7.22 12.95
CA ALA A 49 6.85 -7.54 14.08
C ALA A 49 7.09 -6.34 15.02
N SER A 50 6.61 -5.14 14.65
CA SER A 50 6.76 -3.91 15.42
C SER A 50 5.41 -3.32 15.81
N ALA A 51 5.40 -2.34 16.72
CA ALA A 51 4.16 -1.73 17.20
C ALA A 51 3.31 -1.17 16.04
N THR A 52 2.00 -1.45 16.05
CA THR A 52 1.08 -1.10 14.97
C THR A 52 1.07 0.38 14.60
N VAL A 53 1.27 1.27 15.58
CA VAL A 53 1.39 2.72 15.37
C VAL A 53 2.61 3.09 14.51
N THR A 54 3.73 2.39 14.67
CA THR A 54 4.97 2.61 13.92
C THR A 54 4.77 2.20 12.46
N ILE A 55 4.16 1.04 12.22
CA ILE A 55 3.84 0.58 10.86
C ILE A 55 2.81 1.48 10.20
N ALA A 56 1.76 1.89 10.92
CA ALA A 56 0.77 2.82 10.39
C ALA A 56 1.42 4.13 9.92
N LYS A 57 2.37 4.67 10.70
CA LYS A 57 3.11 5.87 10.36
C LYS A 57 4.00 5.68 9.13
N ALA A 58 4.73 4.57 9.08
CA ALA A 58 5.59 4.27 7.93
C ALA A 58 4.78 4.10 6.63
N ILE A 59 3.63 3.42 6.68
CA ILE A 59 2.71 3.29 5.54
C ILE A 59 2.13 4.66 5.14
N TYR A 60 1.77 5.49 6.11
CA TYR A 60 1.28 6.84 5.85
C TYR A 60 2.34 7.70 5.13
N GLU A 61 3.58 7.72 5.62
CA GLU A 61 4.69 8.47 5.01
C GLU A 61 5.05 7.94 3.62
N TRP A 62 5.09 6.60 3.45
CA TRP A 62 5.25 5.96 2.15
C TRP A 62 4.17 6.41 1.17
N TYR A 63 2.89 6.40 1.57
CA TYR A 63 1.79 6.81 0.71
C TYR A 63 1.91 8.29 0.33
N GLN A 64 2.21 9.17 1.29
CA GLN A 64 2.39 10.61 1.05
C GLN A 64 3.52 10.92 0.06
N LYS A 65 4.62 10.14 0.08
CA LYS A 65 5.72 10.25 -0.90
C LYS A 65 5.22 10.08 -2.33
N TYR A 66 4.40 9.06 -2.57
CA TYR A 66 3.84 8.76 -3.89
C TYR A 66 2.64 9.66 -4.27
N GLN A 67 1.95 10.22 -3.27
CA GLN A 67 0.89 11.21 -3.50
C GLN A 67 1.47 12.56 -3.93
N THR A 68 2.53 13.01 -3.26
CA THR A 68 3.24 14.24 -3.60
C THR A 68 3.91 14.12 -4.98
N SER A 69 4.37 12.93 -5.36
CA SER A 69 4.91 12.70 -6.70
C SER A 69 3.86 12.71 -7.82
N ARG A 70 2.54 12.54 -7.53
CA ARG A 70 1.49 12.78 -8.54
C ARG A 70 1.43 14.24 -8.99
N GLN A 71 1.91 15.19 -8.18
CA GLN A 71 1.99 16.61 -8.54
C GLN A 71 3.23 16.95 -9.37
N ASN A 72 4.23 16.06 -9.43
CA ASN A 72 5.38 16.20 -10.30
C ASN A 72 5.12 15.44 -11.62
N LEU A 73 5.11 16.19 -12.72
CA LEU A 73 4.75 15.76 -14.07
C LEU A 73 5.61 14.61 -14.67
N THR A 74 6.56 14.02 -13.93
CA THR A 74 7.63 13.15 -14.45
C THR A 74 7.81 11.80 -13.74
N GLY A 75 6.74 11.20 -13.20
CA GLY A 75 6.61 9.74 -13.32
C GLY A 75 6.92 8.87 -12.10
N ALA A 76 6.49 9.25 -10.89
CA ALA A 76 6.16 8.25 -9.86
C ALA A 76 4.65 8.27 -9.62
N LYS A 77 3.91 7.33 -10.21
CA LYS A 77 2.43 7.28 -10.18
C LYS A 77 1.95 5.96 -9.60
N ILE A 78 1.58 5.99 -8.31
CA ILE A 78 0.55 5.07 -7.80
C ILE A 78 -0.80 5.75 -7.97
N GLU A 79 -1.74 5.02 -8.55
CA GLU A 79 -3.08 5.48 -8.86
C GLU A 79 -4.07 5.12 -7.75
N LYS A 80 -3.87 3.96 -7.12
CA LYS A 80 -4.74 3.39 -6.08
C LYS A 80 -3.92 2.56 -5.10
N VAL A 81 -4.24 2.67 -3.81
CA VAL A 81 -3.79 1.74 -2.77
C VAL A 81 -4.97 1.28 -1.95
N LEU A 82 -5.23 -0.03 -1.88
CA LEU A 82 -6.31 -0.62 -1.12
C LEU A 82 -5.76 -1.62 -0.10
N ILE A 83 -5.96 -1.34 1.19
CA ILE A 83 -5.66 -2.28 2.27
C ILE A 83 -6.89 -3.17 2.47
N VAL A 84 -6.70 -4.48 2.45
CA VAL A 84 -7.73 -5.49 2.68
C VAL A 84 -7.30 -6.42 3.82
N THR A 85 -8.10 -6.46 4.87
CA THR A 85 -7.83 -7.28 6.06
C THR A 85 -8.35 -8.71 5.88
N ALA A 86 -7.94 -9.64 6.74
CA ALA A 86 -8.39 -11.03 6.66
C ALA A 86 -9.91 -11.18 6.86
N ASP A 87 -10.51 -10.31 7.69
CA ASP A 87 -11.97 -10.24 7.92
C ASP A 87 -12.72 -9.44 6.84
N GLY A 88 -12.05 -9.05 5.76
CA GLY A 88 -12.68 -8.43 4.59
C GLY A 88 -12.95 -6.93 4.70
N ARG A 89 -12.51 -6.26 5.77
CA ARG A 89 -12.52 -4.80 5.85
C ARG A 89 -11.55 -4.20 4.84
N ARG A 90 -11.89 -3.01 4.37
CA ARG A 90 -11.18 -2.35 3.28
C ARG A 90 -10.94 -0.89 3.62
N LEU A 91 -9.71 -0.42 3.38
CA LEU A 91 -9.37 1.00 3.43
C LEU A 91 -8.70 1.38 2.10
N LEU A 92 -9.39 2.19 1.31
CA LEU A 92 -8.83 2.86 0.16
C LEU A 92 -8.07 4.10 0.66
N LEU A 93 -6.76 4.15 0.44
CA LEU A 93 -5.96 5.32 0.77
C LEU A 93 -6.29 6.44 -0.22
N LYS A 94 -6.50 7.65 0.32
CA LYS A 94 -6.82 8.89 -0.38
C LYS A 94 -6.05 10.04 0.27
N ASP A 95 -6.03 11.20 -0.37
CA ASP A 95 -5.36 12.39 0.16
C ASP A 95 -5.96 12.84 1.51
N THR A 96 -7.20 12.44 1.80
CA THR A 96 -7.89 12.69 3.07
C THR A 96 -7.69 11.59 4.12
N THR A 97 -6.98 10.51 3.78
CA THR A 97 -6.76 9.40 4.72
C THR A 97 -5.82 9.85 5.84
N THR A 98 -6.17 9.55 7.09
CA THR A 98 -5.36 9.93 8.26
C THR A 98 -4.53 8.76 8.78
N LEU A 99 -3.51 9.07 9.58
CA LEU A 99 -2.70 8.06 10.28
C LEU A 99 -3.58 7.13 11.13
N GLU A 100 -4.55 7.69 11.84
CA GLU A 100 -5.44 6.94 12.74
C GLU A 100 -6.32 5.96 11.97
N GLN A 101 -6.73 6.30 10.74
CA GLN A 101 -7.49 5.37 9.89
C GLN A 101 -6.63 4.18 9.45
N ILE A 102 -5.36 4.42 9.12
CA ILE A 102 -4.40 3.36 8.76
C ILE A 102 -4.13 2.50 10.00
N GLN A 103 -3.86 3.11 11.15
CA GLN A 103 -3.66 2.38 12.40
C GLN A 103 -4.87 1.51 12.76
N ALA A 104 -6.08 2.08 12.70
CA ALA A 104 -7.31 1.37 13.05
C ALA A 104 -7.62 0.17 12.14
N ILE A 105 -7.21 0.22 10.86
CA ILE A 105 -7.36 -0.95 9.99
C ILE A 105 -6.32 -2.03 10.32
N LEU A 106 -5.09 -1.65 10.64
CA LEU A 106 -4.01 -2.57 11.00
C LEU A 106 -4.26 -3.28 12.36
N GLU A 107 -4.67 -2.56 13.41
CA GLU A 107 -4.90 -3.13 14.75
C GLU A 107 -5.97 -4.23 14.76
N LYS A 108 -6.98 -4.06 13.91
CA LYS A 108 -8.07 -5.02 13.80
C LYS A 108 -7.76 -6.16 12.82
N SER A 109 -6.57 -6.16 12.22
CA SER A 109 -6.09 -7.20 11.29
C SER A 109 -5.30 -8.31 12.00
N GLU A 110 -5.07 -8.17 13.31
CA GLU A 110 -4.51 -9.20 14.20
C GLU A 110 -5.54 -10.30 14.52
#